data_AF-A0A2H3AX40-F1
#
_entry.id   AF-A0A2H3AX40-F1
#
_cell.length_a   1.000
_cell.length_b   1.000
_cell.length_c   1.000
_cell.angle_alpha   90.00
_cell.angle_beta   90.00
_cell.angle_gamma   90.00
#
_symmetry.space_group_name_H-M   'P 1'
#
loop_
_entity.id
_entity.type
_entity.pdbx_description
1 polymer ?
#
loop_
_entity_poly.entity_id
_entity_poly.type
_entity_poly.pdbx_seq_one_letter_code
_entity_poly.pdbx_strand_id
1 'polypeptide(L)'
;MLSKAKVEQVFGDGWDVREAHVDLLANSASQGQGFPHPTMELRMERMLRFEQFIPHLFHKEHWSMQYRVYPEHAFLTIELAASVYSHPCFSQNLSRPRGSVTAWTFFRLALINDTQFPDIIWFNLVQNVINEDAFSPVDPTSQDSFPLTLCLSVYRALTYNEPLASPLPSPAVDFKGAVLRFQPGVIDKLLQLFSTYDRHQDHPSISIRLRVLLSLTEFTLSRLSTTEPESESEAEEEAFRGVLCSLETHVVSSALSAEENTAVFDTILGIVENGKWALLLGWARVDLLRIYVHMLGISNINPIPVERFPEAARSLPGLNELVSILGAGPIDQYSHSNSLDLVCDIIGYGLREDVRAAYDVFLDMRCLEVFSRIPFHPRLVGVVKGYVNGLHGMARSTPVILAQHLDYLHQLENLAATCVILAVNDWENVGTEGVKMDVMSLVQLRPWDPAWPVCRDRLRDVVESDQFFSSRRRSGHDAEILPLTENEIELERRNIRVAISVLDAYFSGSSELSPETIGTESGARLCELVLPAPRRTDTVERGSMIEQ
;
A
#
# COMPACT_ATOMS: atom_id res chain seq x y z
N MET A 1 57.42 -36.87 22.17
CA MET A 1 57.12 -37.50 23.47
C MET A 1 56.27 -36.64 24.42
N LEU A 2 56.32 -35.29 24.35
CA LEU A 2 55.52 -34.39 25.20
C LEU A 2 54.02 -34.28 24.88
N SER A 3 53.55 -34.74 23.70
CA SER A 3 52.13 -34.68 23.31
C SER A 3 51.30 -35.83 23.88
N LYS A 4 51.87 -37.04 24.01
CA LYS A 4 51.15 -38.25 24.44
C LYS A 4 50.68 -38.18 25.90
N ALA A 5 51.57 -37.74 26.80
CA ALA A 5 51.25 -37.60 28.22
C ALA A 5 50.19 -36.52 28.49
N LYS A 6 50.16 -35.45 27.70
CA LYS A 6 49.10 -34.42 27.78
C LYS A 6 47.76 -34.91 27.26
N VAL A 7 47.76 -35.79 26.25
CA VAL A 7 46.55 -36.41 25.72
C VAL A 7 46.00 -37.44 26.73
N GLU A 8 46.85 -38.29 27.31
CA GLU A 8 46.44 -39.24 28.38
C GLU A 8 45.93 -38.51 29.64
N GLN A 9 46.50 -37.36 30.00
CA GLN A 9 46.04 -36.54 31.11
C GLN A 9 44.65 -35.93 30.89
N VAL A 10 44.26 -35.66 29.64
CA VAL A 10 42.98 -35.01 29.30
C VAL A 10 41.88 -36.04 28.99
N PHE A 11 42.22 -37.19 28.42
CA PHE A 11 41.26 -38.21 27.96
C PHE A 11 41.20 -39.47 28.86
N GLY A 12 42.05 -39.60 29.87
CA GLY A 12 42.03 -40.73 30.82
C GLY A 12 42.30 -42.07 30.14
N ASP A 13 41.62 -43.12 30.61
CA ASP A 13 41.68 -44.49 30.04
C ASP A 13 40.89 -44.64 28.73
N GLY A 14 40.33 -43.56 28.16
CA GLY A 14 39.68 -43.63 26.85
C GLY A 14 40.72 -43.88 25.77
N TRP A 15 40.80 -45.12 25.26
CA TRP A 15 41.74 -45.51 24.19
C TRP A 15 41.41 -44.82 22.85
N ASP A 16 40.23 -44.21 22.79
CA ASP A 16 39.69 -43.47 21.66
C ASP A 16 39.02 -42.19 22.19
N VAL A 17 39.25 -41.07 21.51
CA VAL A 17 38.55 -39.79 21.78
C VAL A 17 37.04 -40.02 21.83
N ARG A 18 36.52 -40.98 21.06
CA ARG A 18 35.10 -41.37 21.07
C ARG A 18 34.64 -41.98 22.39
N GLU A 19 35.45 -42.80 23.06
CA GLU A 19 35.08 -43.50 24.29
C GLU A 19 35.08 -42.55 25.50
N ALA A 20 36.12 -41.71 25.62
CA ALA A 20 36.18 -40.65 26.63
C ALA A 20 34.99 -39.67 26.53
N HIS A 21 34.52 -39.38 25.30
CA HIS A 21 33.37 -38.51 25.08
C HIS A 21 32.03 -39.20 25.34
N VAL A 22 31.88 -40.50 25.05
CA VAL A 22 30.69 -41.28 25.43
C VAL A 22 30.54 -41.30 26.94
N ASP A 23 31.63 -41.50 27.67
CA ASP A 23 31.62 -41.46 29.13
C ASP A 23 31.29 -40.05 29.64
N LEU A 24 31.85 -38.99 29.05
CA LEU A 24 31.50 -37.61 29.40
C LEU A 24 30.03 -37.27 29.12
N LEU A 25 29.45 -37.74 28.01
CA LEU A 25 28.04 -37.56 27.66
C LEU A 25 27.12 -38.36 28.59
N ALA A 26 27.44 -39.63 28.85
CA ALA A 26 26.69 -40.48 29.76
C ALA A 26 26.68 -39.93 31.19
N ASN A 27 27.78 -39.31 31.63
CA ASN A 27 27.89 -38.63 32.91
C ASN A 27 27.24 -37.24 32.93
N SER A 28 27.02 -36.64 31.77
CA SER A 28 26.36 -35.33 31.64
C SER A 28 24.85 -35.46 31.40
N ALA A 29 24.35 -36.65 31.07
CA ALA A 29 22.95 -36.92 30.78
C ALA A 29 22.28 -37.71 31.92
N SER A 30 20.98 -37.47 32.15
CA SER A 30 20.16 -38.26 33.04
C SER A 30 20.00 -39.68 32.49
N GLN A 31 20.23 -40.67 33.36
CA GLN A 31 20.17 -42.08 32.97
C GLN A 31 18.82 -42.42 32.32
N GLY A 32 18.87 -42.87 31.06
CA GLY A 32 17.74 -43.42 30.34
C GLY A 32 16.83 -42.43 29.61
N GLN A 33 17.04 -41.11 29.71
CA GLN A 33 16.15 -40.12 29.07
C GLN A 33 16.84 -39.14 28.10
N GLY A 34 18.18 -39.11 28.06
CA GLY A 34 18.91 -38.26 27.10
C GLY A 34 18.88 -36.76 27.40
N PHE A 35 18.39 -36.35 28.59
CA PHE A 35 18.42 -34.96 29.02
C PHE A 35 19.73 -34.62 29.73
N PRO A 36 20.27 -33.40 29.60
CA PRO A 36 21.37 -32.97 30.47
C PRO A 36 20.95 -33.02 31.94
N HIS A 37 21.87 -33.47 32.80
CA HIS A 37 21.72 -33.29 34.25
C HIS A 37 21.61 -31.78 34.56
N PRO A 38 20.77 -31.35 35.52
CA PRO A 38 20.77 -29.96 35.97
C PRO A 38 22.20 -29.50 36.25
N THR A 39 22.62 -28.36 35.68
CA THR A 39 23.97 -27.75 35.69
C THR A 39 24.98 -28.24 34.65
N MET A 40 24.65 -29.25 33.84
CA MET A 40 25.53 -29.81 32.81
C MET A 40 25.12 -29.42 31.38
N GLU A 41 24.12 -28.55 31.24
CA GLU A 41 23.54 -28.11 29.95
C GLU A 41 24.60 -27.44 29.07
N LEU A 42 25.35 -26.49 29.62
CA LEU A 42 26.41 -25.76 28.91
C LEU A 42 27.57 -26.70 28.49
N ARG A 43 27.84 -27.73 29.29
CA ARG A 43 28.88 -28.72 29.00
C ARG A 43 28.42 -29.65 27.87
N MET A 44 27.17 -30.10 27.93
CA MET A 44 26.55 -30.92 26.90
C MET A 44 26.42 -30.16 25.57
N GLU A 45 26.00 -28.90 25.61
CA GLU A 45 25.97 -28.00 24.45
C GLU A 45 27.35 -27.89 23.77
N ARG A 46 28.40 -27.61 24.54
CA ARG A 46 29.78 -27.54 24.03
C ARG A 46 30.25 -28.85 23.40
N MET A 47 29.84 -29.99 23.95
CA MET A 47 30.19 -31.30 23.41
C MET A 47 29.44 -31.63 22.13
N LEU A 48 28.17 -31.24 22.03
CA LEU A 48 27.34 -31.45 20.84
C LEU A 48 27.75 -30.57 19.66
N ARG A 49 28.48 -29.47 19.90
CA ARG A 49 29.10 -28.61 18.88
C ARG A 49 30.37 -29.21 18.24
N PHE A 50 30.79 -30.43 18.57
CA PHE A 50 31.92 -31.08 17.89
C PHE A 50 31.40 -32.08 16.85
N GLU A 51 31.84 -31.89 15.60
CA GLU A 51 31.48 -32.61 14.38
C GLU A 51 31.47 -34.16 14.50
N GLN A 52 32.25 -34.73 15.43
CA GLN A 52 32.32 -36.18 15.66
C GLN A 52 31.16 -36.77 16.48
N PHE A 53 30.23 -35.96 17.01
CA PHE A 53 29.35 -36.40 18.10
C PHE A 53 27.85 -36.27 17.85
N ILE A 54 27.44 -35.73 16.70
CA ILE A 54 26.05 -35.69 16.25
C ILE A 54 25.78 -36.90 15.31
N PRO A 55 26.04 -38.20 15.64
CA PRO A 55 25.19 -38.97 16.58
C PRO A 55 25.83 -40.29 17.12
N HIS A 56 26.30 -40.34 18.36
CA HIS A 56 26.66 -41.63 19.02
C HIS A 56 25.92 -41.87 20.33
N LEU A 57 24.85 -41.13 20.57
CA LEU A 57 23.96 -41.38 21.69
C LEU A 57 23.25 -42.73 21.45
N PHE A 58 23.50 -43.65 22.37
CA PHE A 58 22.92 -44.99 22.57
C PHE A 58 23.70 -46.20 22.01
N HIS A 59 24.41 -46.83 22.95
CA HIS A 59 24.74 -48.25 23.11
C HIS A 59 25.09 -49.10 21.87
N LYS A 60 26.27 -49.74 21.94
CA LYS A 60 26.83 -50.71 20.99
C LYS A 60 25.95 -51.92 20.63
N GLU A 61 24.79 -52.12 21.25
CA GLU A 61 23.91 -53.29 21.03
C GLU A 61 22.71 -53.01 20.10
N HIS A 62 22.51 -51.78 19.63
CA HIS A 62 21.38 -51.41 18.76
C HIS A 62 21.74 -51.11 17.30
N TRP A 63 22.88 -51.59 16.83
CA TRP A 63 23.24 -51.52 15.40
C TRP A 63 22.22 -52.20 14.47
N SER A 64 21.25 -52.96 15.03
CA SER A 64 20.20 -53.66 14.28
C SER A 64 18.82 -52.97 14.25
N MET A 65 18.54 -51.88 14.98
CA MET A 65 17.20 -51.27 14.95
C MET A 65 17.20 -49.74 15.09
N GLN A 66 16.76 -49.06 14.02
CA GLN A 66 15.81 -47.93 13.92
C GLN A 66 15.66 -46.83 15.00
N TYR A 67 16.41 -46.79 16.09
CA TYR A 67 16.22 -45.86 17.22
C TYR A 67 17.41 -44.92 17.42
N ARG A 68 17.78 -44.16 16.39
CA ARG A 68 18.56 -42.93 16.63
C ARG A 68 17.58 -41.81 16.93
N VAL A 69 17.17 -41.74 18.18
CA VAL A 69 16.30 -40.67 18.66
C VAL A 69 17.19 -39.42 18.74
N TYR A 70 17.17 -38.60 17.67
CA TYR A 70 17.39 -37.16 17.85
C TYR A 70 16.42 -36.67 18.93
N PRO A 71 16.63 -35.53 19.59
CA PRO A 71 15.60 -34.94 20.45
C PRO A 71 14.37 -34.58 19.60
N GLU A 72 13.61 -35.60 19.24
CA GLU A 72 12.38 -35.55 18.49
C GLU A 72 11.35 -35.19 19.55
N HIS A 73 11.07 -33.89 19.62
CA HIS A 73 9.86 -33.34 20.21
C HIS A 73 9.87 -33.11 21.73
N ALA A 74 11.00 -33.19 22.41
CA ALA A 74 11.08 -32.74 23.80
C ALA A 74 11.42 -31.23 23.86
N PHE A 75 10.37 -30.41 23.98
CA PHE A 75 10.31 -28.95 24.15
C PHE A 75 11.14 -28.33 25.31
N LEU A 76 12.18 -28.99 25.83
CA LEU A 76 12.77 -28.63 27.12
C LEU A 76 14.01 -27.75 27.06
N THR A 77 14.70 -27.61 25.92
CA THR A 77 15.67 -26.51 25.68
C THR A 77 15.80 -26.20 24.18
N ILE A 78 15.08 -25.18 23.73
CA ILE A 78 15.10 -24.72 22.33
C ILE A 78 16.50 -24.24 21.91
N GLU A 79 17.31 -23.79 22.87
CA GLU A 79 18.69 -23.35 22.71
C GLU A 79 19.64 -24.50 22.37
N LEU A 80 19.40 -25.69 22.95
CA LEU A 80 20.19 -26.88 22.67
C LEU A 80 19.89 -27.39 21.26
N ALA A 81 18.60 -27.44 20.91
CA ALA A 81 18.17 -27.77 19.56
C ALA A 81 18.79 -26.79 18.54
N ALA A 82 18.70 -25.49 18.81
CA ALA A 82 19.27 -24.47 17.94
C ALA A 82 20.78 -24.68 17.72
N SER A 83 21.53 -24.97 18.78
CA SER A 83 22.98 -25.25 18.71
C SER A 83 23.32 -26.47 17.84
N VAL A 84 22.46 -27.50 17.83
CA VAL A 84 22.64 -28.71 17.02
C VAL A 84 22.28 -28.44 15.55
N TYR A 85 21.11 -27.86 15.29
CA TYR A 85 20.62 -27.61 13.92
C TYR A 85 21.37 -26.48 13.23
N SER A 86 21.98 -25.56 13.97
CA SER A 86 22.87 -24.52 13.44
C SER A 86 24.33 -24.96 13.35
N HIS A 87 24.67 -26.24 13.57
CA HIS A 87 26.07 -26.66 13.44
C HIS A 87 26.43 -26.82 11.95
N PRO A 88 27.50 -26.22 11.41
CA PRO A 88 27.81 -26.26 9.96
C PRO A 88 27.89 -27.67 9.37
N CYS A 89 28.35 -28.63 10.17
CA CYS A 89 28.50 -30.03 9.75
C CYS A 89 27.19 -30.85 9.86
N PHE A 90 26.10 -30.24 10.34
CA PHE A 90 24.81 -30.92 10.48
C PHE A 90 24.27 -31.38 9.12
N SER A 91 24.33 -30.50 8.11
CA SER A 91 23.83 -30.77 6.76
C SER A 91 24.66 -31.81 5.99
N GLN A 92 25.94 -31.97 6.33
CA GLN A 92 26.89 -32.85 5.63
C GLN A 92 27.03 -34.24 6.27
N ASN A 93 26.30 -34.52 7.35
CA ASN A 93 26.51 -35.73 8.13
C ASN A 93 25.87 -36.96 7.45
N LEU A 94 26.70 -37.78 6.79
CA LEU A 94 26.33 -39.07 6.18
C LEU A 94 25.68 -40.05 7.20
N SER A 95 25.86 -39.77 8.49
CA SER A 95 25.37 -40.55 9.62
C SER A 95 23.95 -40.18 10.02
N ARG A 96 23.21 -39.40 9.23
CA ARG A 96 21.88 -38.96 9.62
C ARG A 96 20.87 -40.14 9.55
N PRO A 97 20.19 -40.49 10.66
CA PRO A 97 19.16 -41.51 10.63
C PRO A 97 18.03 -41.13 9.70
N ARG A 98 17.49 -42.13 8.99
CA ARG A 98 16.28 -41.93 8.17
C ARG A 98 15.15 -41.45 9.09
N GLY A 99 14.56 -40.30 8.75
CA GLY A 99 13.43 -39.73 9.47
C GLY A 99 13.76 -38.62 10.47
N SER A 100 15.05 -38.30 10.72
CA SER A 100 15.34 -37.22 11.67
C SER A 100 14.91 -35.85 11.17
N VAL A 101 14.49 -35.00 12.11
CA VAL A 101 14.10 -33.60 11.88
C VAL A 101 15.21 -32.85 11.13
N THR A 102 14.82 -32.13 10.07
CA THR A 102 15.73 -31.31 9.23
C THR A 102 16.02 -29.97 9.86
N ALA A 103 17.14 -29.35 9.48
CA ALA A 103 17.42 -27.98 9.86
C ALA A 103 16.30 -27.06 9.36
N TRP A 104 15.75 -27.34 8.18
CA TRP A 104 14.53 -26.74 7.64
C TRP A 104 13.30 -26.88 8.55
N THR A 105 13.02 -28.08 9.06
CA THR A 105 11.87 -28.31 9.95
C THR A 105 12.03 -27.54 11.26
N PHE A 106 13.24 -27.55 11.84
CA PHE A 106 13.54 -26.77 13.03
C PHE A 106 13.45 -25.26 12.77
N PHE A 107 13.98 -24.80 11.63
CA PHE A 107 13.90 -23.40 11.22
C PHE A 107 12.44 -22.95 11.08
N ARG A 108 11.58 -23.73 10.42
CA ARG A 108 10.14 -23.43 10.32
C ARG A 108 9.49 -23.33 11.70
N LEU A 109 9.79 -24.25 12.62
CA LEU A 109 9.30 -24.19 14.00
C LEU A 109 9.80 -22.95 14.74
N ALA A 110 11.06 -22.57 14.53
CA ALA A 110 11.67 -21.38 15.13
C ALA A 110 11.01 -20.08 14.64
N LEU A 111 10.62 -20.02 13.36
CA LEU A 111 9.85 -18.91 12.80
C LEU A 111 8.42 -18.84 13.37
N ILE A 112 7.71 -19.97 13.41
CA ILE A 112 6.32 -20.04 13.92
C ILE A 112 6.23 -19.62 15.38
N ASN A 113 7.23 -20.00 16.19
CA ASN A 113 7.26 -19.70 17.63
C ASN A 113 7.94 -18.36 17.96
N ASP A 114 8.31 -17.55 16.95
CA ASP A 114 9.01 -16.28 17.10
C ASP A 114 10.22 -16.35 18.07
N THR A 115 11.02 -17.40 17.90
CA THR A 115 12.11 -17.71 18.83
C THR A 115 13.24 -16.70 18.72
N GLN A 116 13.95 -16.47 19.82
CA GLN A 116 15.10 -15.55 19.83
C GLN A 116 16.40 -16.32 19.94
N PHE A 117 17.31 -16.12 18.98
CA PHE A 117 18.63 -16.72 18.98
C PHE A 117 19.73 -15.69 18.74
N PRO A 118 20.98 -15.99 19.14
CA PRO A 118 22.13 -15.22 18.70
C PRO A 118 22.32 -15.22 17.19
N ASP A 119 22.85 -14.12 16.64
CA ASP A 119 23.05 -13.96 15.19
C ASP A 119 23.84 -15.13 14.57
N ILE A 120 24.86 -15.64 15.25
CA ILE A 120 25.65 -16.76 14.76
C ILE A 120 24.82 -18.05 14.59
N ILE A 121 23.81 -18.26 15.44
CA ILE A 121 22.92 -19.41 15.39
C ILE A 121 21.98 -19.27 14.19
N TRP A 122 21.36 -18.10 14.02
CA TRP A 122 20.53 -17.82 12.85
C TRP A 122 21.30 -17.95 11.55
N PHE A 123 22.50 -17.38 11.46
CA PHE A 123 23.34 -17.45 10.27
C PHE A 123 23.61 -18.90 9.86
N ASN A 124 24.12 -19.71 10.79
CA ASN A 124 24.45 -21.10 10.47
C ASN A 124 23.20 -21.96 10.24
N LEU A 125 22.10 -21.69 10.93
CA LEU A 125 20.83 -22.36 10.69
C LEU A 125 20.35 -22.09 9.26
N VAL A 126 20.38 -20.83 8.80
CA VAL A 126 20.04 -20.49 7.42
C VAL A 126 20.96 -21.18 6.42
N GLN A 127 22.29 -21.22 6.66
CA GLN A 127 23.22 -21.96 5.78
C GLN A 127 22.87 -23.46 5.68
N ASN A 128 22.53 -24.09 6.79
CA ASN A 128 22.12 -25.49 6.78
C ASN A 128 20.78 -25.70 6.05
N VAL A 129 19.82 -24.78 6.22
CA VAL A 129 18.53 -24.80 5.51
C VAL A 129 18.73 -24.62 4.00
N ILE A 130 19.68 -23.77 3.59
CA ILE A 130 20.08 -23.59 2.18
C ILE A 130 20.67 -24.89 1.62
N ASN A 131 21.53 -25.58 2.38
CA ASN A 131 22.13 -26.86 1.97
C ASN A 131 21.11 -28.00 1.88
N GLU A 132 19.95 -27.86 2.53
CA GLU A 132 18.81 -28.79 2.43
C GLU A 132 17.84 -28.42 1.30
N ASP A 133 18.20 -27.51 0.39
CA ASP A 133 17.40 -27.05 -0.76
C ASP A 133 16.04 -26.42 -0.41
N ALA A 134 15.84 -25.99 0.84
CA ALA A 134 14.56 -25.40 1.27
C ALA A 134 14.24 -24.02 0.64
N PHE A 135 15.22 -23.38 -0.01
CA PHE A 135 15.05 -22.16 -0.80
C PHE A 135 14.87 -22.45 -2.30
N SER A 136 14.48 -23.67 -2.68
CA SER A 136 14.05 -23.98 -4.04
C SER A 136 12.85 -23.10 -4.45
N PRO A 137 12.71 -22.71 -5.73
CA PRO A 137 11.61 -21.88 -6.18
C PRO A 137 10.24 -22.40 -5.73
N VAL A 138 9.38 -21.50 -5.25
CA VAL A 138 8.02 -21.84 -4.84
C VAL A 138 7.23 -22.37 -6.04
N ASP A 139 6.63 -23.55 -5.85
CA ASP A 139 5.60 -24.08 -6.75
C ASP A 139 4.28 -23.32 -6.51
N PRO A 140 3.74 -22.59 -7.51
CA PRO A 140 2.49 -21.84 -7.38
C PRO A 140 1.27 -22.68 -7.01
N THR A 141 1.33 -23.99 -7.24
CA THR A 141 0.24 -24.93 -6.92
C THR A 141 0.35 -25.52 -5.52
N SER A 142 1.48 -25.30 -4.84
CA SER A 142 1.74 -25.84 -3.51
C SER A 142 0.95 -25.09 -2.43
N GLN A 143 0.45 -25.85 -1.46
CA GLN A 143 -0.16 -25.36 -0.23
C GLN A 143 0.84 -25.33 0.94
N ASP A 144 2.14 -25.41 0.66
CA ASP A 144 3.16 -25.30 1.70
C ASP A 144 3.10 -23.92 2.37
N SER A 145 2.97 -23.91 3.69
CA SER A 145 2.90 -22.68 4.47
C SER A 145 4.29 -22.05 4.71
N PHE A 146 5.39 -22.77 4.43
CA PHE A 146 6.73 -22.28 4.74
C PHE A 146 7.07 -20.93 4.07
N PRO A 147 6.83 -20.70 2.76
CA PRO A 147 7.10 -19.41 2.14
C PRO A 147 6.27 -18.27 2.76
N LEU A 148 5.04 -18.55 3.17
CA LEU A 148 4.17 -17.56 3.84
C LEU A 148 4.69 -17.23 5.26
N THR A 149 5.04 -18.26 6.05
CA THR A 149 5.67 -18.07 7.37
C THR A 149 6.95 -17.26 7.26
N LEU A 150 7.78 -17.55 6.25
CA LEU A 150 9.01 -16.80 6.00
C LEU A 150 8.71 -15.35 5.63
N CYS A 151 7.71 -15.09 4.77
CA CYS A 151 7.27 -13.76 4.40
C CYS A 151 6.92 -12.91 5.65
N LEU A 152 6.09 -13.47 6.55
CA LEU A 152 5.72 -12.85 7.83
C LEU A 152 6.94 -12.48 8.69
N SER A 153 7.99 -13.29 8.66
CA SER A 153 9.21 -13.04 9.43
C SER A 153 10.20 -12.07 8.76
N VAL A 154 10.07 -11.77 7.47
CA VAL A 154 11.06 -10.96 6.73
C VAL A 154 10.55 -9.62 6.22
N TYR A 155 9.24 -9.43 5.99
CA TYR A 155 8.72 -8.21 5.32
C TYR A 155 9.22 -6.93 5.99
N ARG A 156 9.18 -6.89 7.33
CA ARG A 156 9.63 -5.72 8.09
C ARG A 156 11.14 -5.45 7.95
N ALA A 157 11.96 -6.49 7.82
CA ALA A 157 13.39 -6.32 7.55
C ALA A 157 13.67 -5.74 6.14
N LEU A 158 12.67 -5.76 5.26
CA LEU A 158 12.69 -5.11 3.96
C LEU A 158 12.15 -3.67 4.00
N THR A 159 11.60 -3.20 5.14
CA THR A 159 11.10 -1.83 5.31
C THR A 159 12.23 -0.82 5.13
N TYR A 160 11.95 0.28 4.43
CA TYR A 160 12.93 1.33 4.21
C TYR A 160 13.27 2.07 5.51
N ASN A 161 14.57 2.29 5.76
CA ASN A 161 15.09 3.02 6.93
C ASN A 161 14.65 2.49 8.31
N GLU A 162 14.25 1.21 8.45
CA GLU A 162 14.18 0.63 9.80
C GLU A 162 15.61 0.72 10.38
N PRO A 163 15.87 1.52 11.43
CA PRO A 163 17.22 1.64 11.97
C PRO A 163 17.68 0.23 12.30
N LEU A 164 18.91 -0.14 11.89
CA LEU A 164 19.63 -1.22 12.55
C LEU A 164 19.54 -0.88 14.03
N ALA A 165 18.65 -1.55 14.76
CA ALA A 165 18.36 -1.20 16.14
C ALA A 165 19.71 -1.02 16.83
N SER A 166 19.91 0.17 17.43
CA SER A 166 21.12 0.50 18.22
C SER A 166 21.57 -0.77 18.94
N PRO A 167 22.86 -1.16 18.91
CA PRO A 167 23.31 -2.49 19.32
C PRO A 167 22.59 -2.89 20.59
N LEU A 168 21.55 -3.73 20.44
CA LEU A 168 20.71 -4.10 21.55
C LEU A 168 21.63 -4.82 22.53
N PRO A 169 21.57 -4.52 23.83
CA PRO A 169 22.40 -5.20 24.82
C PRO A 169 22.08 -6.70 24.93
N SER A 170 21.00 -7.17 24.29
CA SER A 170 20.64 -8.59 24.24
C SER A 170 21.40 -9.34 23.14
N PRO A 171 22.07 -10.45 23.47
CA PRO A 171 22.77 -11.28 22.49
C PRO A 171 21.84 -12.10 21.59
N ALA A 172 20.53 -12.16 21.87
CA ALA A 172 19.55 -12.92 21.10
C ALA A 172 18.48 -12.01 20.47
N VAL A 173 18.11 -12.31 19.22
CA VAL A 173 17.11 -11.59 18.42
C VAL A 173 16.19 -12.58 17.72
N ASP A 174 14.98 -12.13 17.38
CA ASP A 174 14.10 -12.83 16.45
C ASP A 174 14.73 -12.95 15.05
N PHE A 175 14.14 -13.77 14.19
CA PHE A 175 14.67 -13.94 12.83
C PHE A 175 14.63 -12.62 12.05
N LYS A 176 13.58 -11.82 12.26
CA LYS A 176 13.37 -10.51 11.66
C LYS A 176 14.54 -9.56 11.94
N GLY A 177 14.94 -9.42 13.20
CA GLY A 177 16.09 -8.61 13.61
C GLY A 177 17.42 -9.17 13.10
N ALA A 178 17.51 -10.50 12.95
CA ALA A 178 18.71 -11.15 12.42
C ALA A 178 18.91 -10.89 10.92
N VAL A 179 17.84 -10.90 10.11
CA VAL A 179 17.88 -10.63 8.65
C VAL A 179 18.47 -9.24 8.34
N LEU A 180 18.18 -8.24 9.17
CA LEU A 180 18.78 -6.90 9.03
C LEU A 180 20.31 -6.90 9.19
N ARG A 181 20.85 -7.87 9.95
CA ARG A 181 22.29 -8.02 10.24
C ARG A 181 23.00 -8.93 9.25
N PHE A 182 22.29 -9.85 8.60
CA PHE A 182 22.84 -10.73 7.56
C PHE A 182 22.65 -10.11 6.17
N GLN A 183 23.56 -9.25 5.74
CA GLN A 183 23.57 -8.75 4.36
C GLN A 183 24.94 -9.05 3.74
N PRO A 184 25.04 -9.80 2.62
CA PRO A 184 24.01 -9.98 1.57
C PRO A 184 23.30 -11.36 1.44
N GLY A 185 23.88 -12.47 1.91
CA GLY A 185 23.53 -13.81 1.40
C GLY A 185 22.11 -14.36 1.63
N VAL A 186 21.34 -13.82 2.59
CA VAL A 186 19.94 -14.27 2.85
C VAL A 186 18.99 -13.67 1.82
N ILE A 187 19.23 -12.43 1.37
CA ILE A 187 18.34 -11.75 0.42
C ILE A 187 18.40 -12.42 -0.95
N ASP A 188 19.59 -12.83 -1.39
CA ASP A 188 19.77 -13.62 -2.63
C ASP A 188 18.94 -14.91 -2.61
N LYS A 189 18.86 -15.56 -1.43
CA LYS A 189 18.14 -16.81 -1.24
C LYS A 189 16.63 -16.62 -1.15
N LEU A 190 16.18 -15.52 -0.54
CA LEU A 190 14.78 -15.11 -0.62
C LEU A 190 14.37 -14.87 -2.08
N LEU A 191 15.20 -14.18 -2.86
CA LEU A 191 14.91 -13.95 -4.26
C LEU A 191 14.90 -15.26 -5.07
N GLN A 192 15.80 -16.20 -4.77
CA GLN A 192 15.79 -17.53 -5.37
C GLN A 192 14.47 -18.28 -5.07
N LEU A 193 14.02 -18.29 -3.81
CA LEU A 193 12.77 -18.92 -3.38
C LEU A 193 11.57 -18.30 -4.11
N PHE A 194 11.51 -16.98 -4.23
CA PHE A 194 10.40 -16.28 -4.87
C PHE A 194 10.63 -15.96 -6.36
N SER A 195 11.61 -16.60 -7.00
CA SER A 195 12.01 -16.31 -8.39
C SER A 195 10.87 -16.47 -9.42
N THR A 196 9.92 -17.38 -9.19
CA THR A 196 8.71 -17.53 -10.01
C THR A 196 7.86 -16.23 -10.07
N TYR A 197 7.98 -15.37 -9.06
CA TYR A 197 7.26 -14.11 -8.93
C TYR A 197 8.13 -12.88 -9.21
N ASP A 198 9.43 -13.06 -9.50
CA ASP A 198 10.36 -11.98 -9.81
C ASP A 198 10.25 -11.55 -11.27
N ARG A 199 9.31 -10.65 -11.56
CA ARG A 199 9.15 -10.06 -12.91
C ARG A 199 10.31 -9.18 -13.34
N HIS A 200 11.15 -8.77 -12.39
CA HIS A 200 12.18 -7.76 -12.58
C HIS A 200 13.58 -8.36 -12.66
N GLN A 201 13.66 -9.65 -13.01
CA GLN A 201 14.92 -10.39 -13.01
C GLN A 201 15.97 -9.79 -13.95
N ASP A 202 15.51 -9.29 -15.09
CA ASP A 202 16.33 -8.71 -16.16
C ASP A 202 16.74 -7.25 -15.91
N HIS A 203 16.36 -6.67 -14.76
CA HIS A 203 16.63 -5.28 -14.39
C HIS A 203 17.64 -5.23 -13.23
N PRO A 204 18.96 -5.31 -13.50
CA PRO A 204 20.00 -5.40 -12.46
C PRO A 204 20.20 -4.11 -11.65
N SER A 205 19.65 -3.01 -12.12
CA SER A 205 19.68 -1.69 -11.49
C SER A 205 18.69 -1.53 -10.35
N ILE A 206 17.65 -2.37 -10.30
CA ILE A 206 16.69 -2.41 -9.20
C ILE A 206 17.36 -3.10 -8.01
N SER A 207 17.32 -2.46 -6.84
CA SER A 207 17.93 -3.04 -5.65
C SER A 207 17.34 -4.41 -5.33
N ILE A 208 18.21 -5.34 -4.92
CA ILE A 208 17.79 -6.72 -4.63
C ILE A 208 16.73 -6.79 -3.53
N ARG A 209 16.78 -5.88 -2.55
CA ARG A 209 15.76 -5.77 -1.50
C ARG A 209 14.39 -5.41 -2.08
N LEU A 210 14.33 -4.45 -3.00
CA LEU A 210 13.08 -4.08 -3.65
C LEU A 210 12.57 -5.20 -4.54
N ARG A 211 13.43 -5.89 -5.29
CA ARG A 211 13.03 -7.08 -6.07
C ARG A 211 12.40 -8.17 -5.22
N VAL A 212 12.99 -8.47 -4.06
CA VAL A 212 12.39 -9.42 -3.10
C VAL A 212 11.02 -8.90 -2.64
N LEU A 213 10.92 -7.62 -2.29
CA LEU A 213 9.65 -7.03 -1.84
C LEU A 213 8.55 -7.11 -2.91
N LEU A 214 8.86 -6.77 -4.15
CA LEU A 214 7.91 -6.89 -5.28
C LEU A 214 7.51 -8.34 -5.56
N SER A 215 8.47 -9.27 -5.45
CA SER A 215 8.20 -10.71 -5.59
C SER A 215 7.28 -11.23 -4.47
N LEU A 216 7.48 -10.75 -3.23
CA LEU A 216 6.61 -11.06 -2.09
C LEU A 216 5.21 -10.50 -2.29
N THR A 217 5.06 -9.29 -2.87
CA THR A 217 3.75 -8.71 -3.19
C THR A 217 2.96 -9.61 -4.14
N GLU A 218 3.60 -10.05 -5.24
CA GLU A 218 2.96 -10.95 -6.20
C GLU A 218 2.66 -12.34 -5.62
N PHE A 219 3.58 -12.88 -4.80
CA PHE A 219 3.38 -14.16 -4.13
C PHE A 219 2.18 -14.11 -3.16
N THR A 220 2.17 -13.17 -2.22
CA THR A 220 1.10 -13.04 -1.22
C THR A 220 -0.25 -12.75 -1.87
N LEU A 221 -0.27 -11.93 -2.93
CA LEU A 221 -1.47 -11.70 -3.72
C LEU A 221 -1.97 -12.97 -4.43
N SER A 222 -1.07 -13.79 -4.98
CA SER A 222 -1.44 -15.06 -5.60
C SER A 222 -2.07 -16.03 -4.61
N ARG A 223 -1.54 -16.07 -3.37
CA ARG A 223 -2.09 -16.87 -2.27
C ARG A 223 -3.49 -16.40 -1.90
N LEU A 224 -3.67 -15.11 -1.67
CA LEU A 224 -4.99 -14.51 -1.38
C LEU A 224 -6.03 -14.81 -2.46
N SER A 225 -5.62 -14.82 -3.73
CA SER A 225 -6.53 -15.09 -4.85
C SER A 225 -6.97 -16.56 -4.93
N THR A 226 -6.23 -17.48 -4.30
CA THR A 226 -6.53 -18.93 -4.29
C THR A 226 -7.29 -19.40 -3.06
N THR A 227 -7.32 -18.60 -1.99
CA THR A 227 -8.01 -18.94 -0.75
C THR A 227 -9.51 -18.72 -0.93
N GLU A 228 -10.33 -19.71 -0.54
CA GLU A 228 -11.79 -19.54 -0.60
C GLU A 228 -12.21 -18.41 0.36
N PRO A 229 -13.16 -17.53 -0.04
CA PRO A 229 -13.55 -16.36 0.74
C PRO A 229 -14.21 -16.68 2.09
N GLU A 230 -14.60 -17.94 2.34
CA GLU A 230 -15.15 -18.39 3.62
C GLU A 230 -14.07 -18.85 4.61
N SER A 231 -12.84 -19.11 4.14
CA SER A 231 -11.68 -19.37 4.99
C SER A 231 -10.84 -18.10 5.08
N GLU A 232 -11.21 -17.20 5.99
CA GLU A 232 -10.36 -16.06 6.36
C GLU A 232 -9.02 -16.58 6.87
N SER A 233 -8.03 -16.65 5.98
CA SER A 233 -6.70 -17.06 6.37
C SER A 233 -5.94 -15.81 6.81
N GLU A 234 -6.12 -15.48 8.09
CA GLU A 234 -5.53 -14.33 8.79
C GLU A 234 -4.01 -14.17 8.50
N ALA A 235 -3.31 -15.28 8.29
CA ALA A 235 -1.88 -15.29 7.97
C ALA A 235 -1.56 -14.73 6.58
N GLU A 236 -2.33 -15.07 5.54
CA GLU A 236 -2.17 -14.54 4.18
C GLU A 236 -2.45 -13.04 4.15
N GLU A 237 -3.51 -12.60 4.85
CA GLU A 237 -3.86 -11.19 4.95
C GLU A 237 -2.78 -10.39 5.69
N GLU A 238 -2.30 -10.89 6.84
CA GLU A 238 -1.24 -10.24 7.61
C GLU A 238 0.07 -10.18 6.80
N ALA A 239 0.42 -11.23 6.05
CA ALA A 239 1.60 -11.21 5.21
C ALA A 239 1.49 -10.17 4.10
N PHE A 240 0.34 -10.10 3.42
CA PHE A 240 0.12 -9.12 2.36
C PHE A 240 0.13 -7.69 2.93
N ARG A 241 -0.54 -7.47 4.06
CA ARG A 241 -0.54 -6.18 4.77
C ARG A 241 0.88 -5.75 5.11
N GLY A 242 1.65 -6.63 5.71
CA GLY A 242 3.04 -6.38 6.07
C GLY A 242 3.89 -5.98 4.87
N VAL A 243 3.75 -6.71 3.74
CA VAL A 243 4.47 -6.42 2.50
C VAL A 243 4.07 -5.07 1.91
N LEU A 244 2.77 -4.74 1.86
CA LEU A 244 2.30 -3.44 1.36
C LEU A 244 2.80 -2.28 2.24
N CYS A 245 2.75 -2.42 3.56
CA CYS A 245 3.31 -1.42 4.48
C CYS A 245 4.81 -1.19 4.22
N SER A 246 5.58 -2.27 4.05
CA SER A 246 7.00 -2.15 3.72
C SER A 246 7.20 -1.47 2.37
N LEU A 247 6.42 -1.80 1.34
CA LEU A 247 6.50 -1.19 0.00
C LEU A 247 6.20 0.31 0.06
N GLU A 248 5.18 0.70 0.82
CA GLU A 248 4.84 2.10 1.03
C GLU A 248 6.01 2.89 1.64
N THR A 249 6.71 2.35 2.64
CA THR A 249 7.86 3.06 3.25
C THR A 249 8.96 3.40 2.24
N HIS A 250 9.17 2.54 1.23
CA HIS A 250 10.13 2.83 0.15
C HIS A 250 9.66 4.00 -0.70
N VAL A 251 8.38 4.03 -1.08
CA VAL A 251 7.82 5.10 -1.92
C VAL A 251 7.79 6.44 -1.16
N VAL A 252 7.31 6.44 0.08
CA VAL A 252 7.22 7.65 0.94
C VAL A 252 8.59 8.26 1.18
N SER A 253 9.62 7.43 1.30
CA SER A 253 10.98 7.92 1.56
C SER A 253 11.60 8.72 0.41
N SER A 254 10.99 8.68 -0.79
CA SER A 254 11.52 9.29 -2.01
C SER A 254 12.92 8.80 -2.42
N ALA A 255 13.38 7.67 -1.85
CA ALA A 255 14.73 7.15 -2.06
C ALA A 255 14.89 6.29 -3.31
N LEU A 256 13.78 5.91 -3.95
CA LEU A 256 13.77 5.08 -5.14
C LEU A 256 14.35 5.82 -6.34
N SER A 257 15.11 5.10 -7.15
CA SER A 257 15.51 5.54 -8.48
C SER A 257 14.30 5.54 -9.44
N ALA A 258 14.45 6.15 -10.62
CA ALA A 258 13.37 6.18 -11.62
C ALA A 258 12.96 4.77 -12.09
N GLU A 259 13.93 3.86 -12.27
CA GLU A 259 13.68 2.47 -12.66
C GLU A 259 13.00 1.68 -11.54
N GLU A 260 13.40 1.89 -10.29
CA GLU A 260 12.72 1.29 -9.13
C GLU A 260 11.29 1.80 -8.98
N ASN A 261 11.05 3.10 -9.14
CA ASN A 261 9.70 3.66 -9.16
C ASN A 261 8.85 3.06 -10.29
N THR A 262 9.45 2.85 -11.47
CA THR A 262 8.75 2.23 -12.60
C THR A 262 8.39 0.77 -12.27
N ALA A 263 9.30 0.01 -11.66
CA ALA A 263 9.04 -1.36 -11.25
C ALA A 263 7.93 -1.49 -10.20
N VAL A 264 7.89 -0.58 -9.22
CA VAL A 264 6.78 -0.52 -8.25
C VAL A 264 5.47 -0.21 -8.97
N PHE A 265 5.49 0.75 -9.90
CA PHE A 265 4.31 1.18 -10.65
C PHE A 265 3.73 0.03 -11.47
N ASP A 266 4.56 -0.63 -12.26
CA ASP A 266 4.17 -1.75 -13.12
C ASP A 266 3.61 -2.92 -12.29
N THR A 267 4.16 -3.13 -11.10
CA THR A 267 3.65 -4.15 -10.17
C THR A 267 2.23 -3.78 -9.70
N ILE A 268 2.02 -2.55 -9.21
CA ILE A 268 0.69 -2.09 -8.77
C ILE A 268 -0.30 -2.10 -9.93
N LEU A 269 0.10 -1.60 -11.10
CA LEU A 269 -0.75 -1.59 -12.28
C LEU A 269 -1.15 -3.01 -12.71
N GLY A 270 -0.22 -3.96 -12.64
CA GLY A 270 -0.50 -5.37 -12.85
C GLY A 270 -1.53 -5.94 -11.86
N ILE A 271 -1.64 -5.41 -10.64
CA ILE A 271 -2.70 -5.78 -9.69
C ILE A 271 -4.05 -5.19 -10.14
N VAL A 272 -4.04 -3.93 -10.57
CA VAL A 272 -5.21 -3.19 -11.00
C VAL A 272 -5.82 -3.79 -12.27
N GLU A 273 -5.01 -4.02 -13.31
CA GLU A 273 -5.51 -4.41 -14.65
C GLU A 273 -5.85 -5.90 -14.77
N ASN A 274 -5.24 -6.78 -13.99
CA ASN A 274 -5.44 -8.24 -14.13
C ASN A 274 -6.68 -8.77 -13.39
N GLY A 275 -7.65 -7.92 -13.06
CA GLY A 275 -8.87 -8.30 -12.32
C GLY A 275 -8.63 -8.73 -10.87
N LYS A 276 -7.38 -8.69 -10.40
CA LYS A 276 -7.02 -9.00 -9.00
C LYS A 276 -7.53 -7.94 -8.04
N TRP A 277 -7.66 -6.69 -8.50
CA TRP A 277 -8.22 -5.58 -7.73
C TRP A 277 -9.59 -5.88 -7.11
N ALA A 278 -10.51 -6.42 -7.91
CA ALA A 278 -11.85 -6.79 -7.47
C ALA A 278 -11.86 -7.90 -6.40
N LEU A 279 -10.79 -8.69 -6.31
CA LEU A 279 -10.63 -9.74 -5.30
C LEU A 279 -10.04 -9.23 -3.99
N LEU A 280 -9.48 -8.02 -3.98
CA LEU A 280 -8.86 -7.45 -2.78
C LEU A 280 -9.89 -7.03 -1.74
N LEU A 281 -9.51 -7.20 -0.47
CA LEU A 281 -10.21 -6.64 0.68
C LEU A 281 -10.15 -5.10 0.64
N GLY A 282 -11.13 -4.45 1.28
CA GLY A 282 -11.25 -2.99 1.28
C GLY A 282 -10.00 -2.28 1.80
N TRP A 283 -9.39 -2.80 2.87
CA TRP A 283 -8.17 -2.21 3.44
C TRP A 283 -6.98 -2.29 2.47
N ALA A 284 -6.83 -3.40 1.74
CA ALA A 284 -5.73 -3.59 0.79
C ALA A 284 -5.84 -2.65 -0.41
N ARG A 285 -7.07 -2.41 -0.88
CA ARG A 285 -7.32 -1.40 -1.94
C ARG A 285 -6.94 0.00 -1.47
N VAL A 286 -7.25 0.36 -0.22
CA VAL A 286 -6.89 1.65 0.37
C VAL A 286 -5.37 1.81 0.46
N ASP A 287 -4.65 0.80 0.92
CA ASP A 287 -3.18 0.85 1.01
C ASP A 287 -2.54 0.97 -0.39
N LEU A 288 -3.04 0.24 -1.39
CA LEU A 288 -2.57 0.38 -2.78
C LEU A 288 -2.87 1.76 -3.37
N LEU A 289 -4.06 2.32 -3.12
CA LEU A 289 -4.38 3.70 -3.50
C LEU A 289 -3.42 4.69 -2.85
N ARG A 290 -3.10 4.48 -1.57
CA ARG A 290 -2.15 5.32 -0.84
C ARG A 290 -0.78 5.27 -1.50
N ILE A 291 -0.27 4.08 -1.80
CA ILE A 291 1.00 3.94 -2.53
C ILE A 291 0.93 4.66 -3.89
N TYR A 292 -0.16 4.44 -4.66
CA TYR A 292 -0.36 5.08 -5.96
C TYR A 292 -0.36 6.62 -5.89
N VAL A 293 -1.04 7.21 -4.90
CA VAL A 293 -1.05 8.66 -4.64
C VAL A 293 0.35 9.20 -4.33
N HIS A 294 1.13 8.48 -3.53
CA HIS A 294 2.52 8.85 -3.26
C HIS A 294 3.37 8.78 -4.53
N MET A 295 3.16 7.76 -5.36
CA MET A 295 3.84 7.63 -6.65
C MET A 295 3.45 8.70 -7.66
N LEU A 296 2.28 9.33 -7.55
CA LEU A 296 1.92 10.49 -8.36
C LEU A 296 2.50 11.81 -7.81
N GLY A 297 3.10 11.79 -6.61
CA GLY A 297 3.64 12.99 -5.98
C GLY A 297 2.59 13.94 -5.43
N ILE A 298 1.36 13.46 -5.23
CA ILE A 298 0.24 14.31 -4.79
C ILE A 298 0.32 14.59 -3.27
N SER A 299 1.04 13.76 -2.51
CA SER A 299 1.14 13.89 -1.06
C SER A 299 1.98 15.11 -0.63
N ASN A 300 1.38 15.99 0.18
CA ASN A 300 1.99 17.21 0.76
C ASN A 300 3.14 16.93 1.74
N ILE A 301 3.39 15.67 2.12
CA ILE A 301 4.29 15.34 3.23
C ILE A 301 5.75 15.30 2.78
N ASN A 302 6.04 14.88 1.54
CA ASN A 302 7.37 14.94 0.92
C ASN A 302 7.21 14.86 -0.61
N PRO A 303 7.36 15.97 -1.37
CA PRO A 303 7.24 15.91 -2.82
C PRO A 303 8.40 15.10 -3.40
N ILE A 304 8.07 13.96 -4.02
CA ILE A 304 9.04 13.20 -4.84
C ILE A 304 9.47 14.12 -6.00
N PRO A 305 10.77 14.23 -6.32
CA PRO A 305 11.23 15.02 -7.46
C PRO A 305 10.57 14.54 -8.76
N VAL A 306 10.08 15.49 -9.57
CA VAL A 306 9.28 15.20 -10.79
C VAL A 306 9.97 14.25 -11.77
N GLU A 307 11.30 14.28 -11.79
CA GLU A 307 12.17 13.45 -12.62
C GLU A 307 12.18 11.96 -12.26
N ARG A 308 11.66 11.61 -11.08
CA ARG A 308 11.60 10.22 -10.59
C ARG A 308 10.23 9.57 -10.78
N PHE A 309 9.25 10.30 -11.30
CA PHE A 309 7.93 9.74 -11.57
C PHE A 309 7.95 8.85 -12.81
N PRO A 310 7.29 7.68 -12.76
CA PRO A 310 7.03 6.89 -13.96
C PRO A 310 6.19 7.72 -14.93
N GLU A 311 6.69 7.97 -16.15
CA GLU A 311 5.96 8.77 -17.14
C GLU A 311 4.59 8.15 -17.48
N ALA A 312 4.51 6.82 -17.48
CA ALA A 312 3.28 6.06 -17.67
C ALA A 312 2.20 6.39 -16.62
N ALA A 313 2.59 6.70 -15.37
CA ALA A 313 1.66 7.03 -14.30
C ALA A 313 0.85 8.29 -14.59
N ARG A 314 1.40 9.23 -15.38
CA ARG A 314 0.70 10.46 -15.78
C ARG A 314 -0.53 10.20 -16.65
N SER A 315 -0.58 9.06 -17.34
CA SER A 315 -1.76 8.68 -18.13
C SER A 315 -2.89 8.08 -17.29
N LEU A 316 -2.66 7.86 -15.99
CA LEU A 316 -3.59 7.23 -15.04
C LEU A 316 -4.18 5.90 -15.57
N PRO A 317 -3.33 4.92 -15.93
CA PRO A 317 -3.81 3.63 -16.38
C PRO A 317 -4.57 2.90 -15.26
N GLY A 318 -5.59 2.13 -15.62
CA GLY A 318 -6.45 1.45 -14.64
C GLY A 318 -7.36 2.37 -13.80
N LEU A 319 -7.50 3.65 -14.13
CA LEU A 319 -8.26 4.61 -13.31
C LEU A 319 -9.71 4.18 -13.03
N ASN A 320 -10.41 3.60 -14.00
CA ASN A 320 -11.77 3.08 -13.79
C ASN A 320 -11.83 2.07 -12.63
N GLU A 321 -10.84 1.19 -12.57
CA GLU A 321 -10.77 0.14 -11.56
C GLU A 321 -10.40 0.73 -10.20
N LEU A 322 -9.46 1.69 -10.15
CA LEU A 322 -9.12 2.43 -8.92
C LEU A 322 -10.32 3.18 -8.33
N VAL A 323 -11.16 3.78 -9.18
CA VAL A 323 -12.34 4.56 -8.78
C VAL A 323 -13.55 3.68 -8.46
N SER A 324 -13.56 2.42 -8.91
CA SER A 324 -14.64 1.47 -8.62
C SER A 324 -14.94 1.28 -7.13
N ILE A 325 -13.96 1.57 -6.26
CA ILE A 325 -14.12 1.55 -4.80
C ILE A 325 -15.22 2.50 -4.31
N LEU A 326 -15.48 3.60 -5.04
CA LEU A 326 -16.58 4.52 -4.73
C LEU A 326 -17.96 3.89 -4.92
N GLY A 327 -18.07 2.85 -5.75
CA GLY A 327 -19.32 2.13 -6.00
C GLY A 327 -19.56 0.91 -5.09
N ALA A 328 -18.53 0.45 -4.37
CA ALA A 328 -18.51 -0.87 -3.73
C ALA A 328 -19.07 -0.94 -2.30
N GLY A 329 -19.60 0.16 -1.74
CA GLY A 329 -20.17 0.16 -0.39
C GLY A 329 -20.53 1.55 0.11
N PRO A 330 -21.09 1.68 1.32
CA PRO A 330 -21.25 2.99 1.95
C PRO A 330 -19.85 3.60 2.09
N ILE A 331 -19.67 4.80 1.52
CA ILE A 331 -18.44 5.58 1.67
C ILE A 331 -18.26 5.81 3.17
N ASP A 332 -17.33 5.07 3.77
CA ASP A 332 -17.07 5.18 5.19
C ASP A 332 -16.28 6.48 5.39
N GLN A 333 -17.01 7.55 5.69
CA GLN A 333 -16.49 8.94 5.74
C GLN A 333 -15.45 9.16 6.86
N TYR A 334 -14.97 8.09 7.50
CA TYR A 334 -14.55 8.11 8.90
C TYR A 334 -13.31 7.24 9.22
N SER A 335 -12.69 6.59 8.23
CA SER A 335 -11.43 5.86 8.43
C SER A 335 -10.20 6.78 8.22
N HIS A 336 -9.08 6.47 8.87
CA HIS A 336 -7.84 7.28 8.88
C HIS A 336 -7.15 7.43 7.50
N SER A 337 -7.67 6.72 6.49
CA SER A 337 -7.30 6.87 5.08
C SER A 337 -8.57 6.65 4.27
N ASN A 338 -9.43 7.68 4.23
CA ASN A 338 -10.68 7.61 3.49
C ASN A 338 -10.38 7.34 2.02
N SER A 339 -10.87 6.22 1.49
CA SER A 339 -10.71 5.85 0.08
C SER A 339 -11.19 6.96 -0.85
N LEU A 340 -12.19 7.73 -0.42
CA LEU A 340 -12.67 8.89 -1.16
C LEU A 340 -11.57 9.96 -1.33
N ASP A 341 -10.82 10.29 -0.27
CA ASP A 341 -9.78 11.32 -0.30
C ASP A 341 -8.71 10.94 -1.32
N LEU A 342 -8.25 9.69 -1.26
CA LEU A 342 -7.24 9.15 -2.18
C LEU A 342 -7.74 9.16 -3.62
N VAL A 343 -8.98 8.74 -3.85
CA VAL A 343 -9.59 8.80 -5.19
C VAL A 343 -9.77 10.23 -5.68
N CYS A 344 -10.19 11.16 -4.80
CA CYS A 344 -10.28 12.58 -5.12
C CYS A 344 -8.91 13.16 -5.48
N ASP A 345 -7.86 12.79 -4.76
CA ASP A 345 -6.50 13.21 -5.06
C ASP A 345 -6.06 12.72 -6.45
N ILE A 346 -6.31 11.45 -6.80
CA ILE A 346 -5.98 10.88 -8.11
C ILE A 346 -6.78 11.55 -9.25
N ILE A 347 -8.11 11.62 -9.12
CA ILE A 347 -8.97 12.23 -10.13
C ILE A 347 -8.64 13.72 -10.26
N GLY A 348 -8.50 14.42 -9.14
CA GLY A 348 -8.17 15.83 -9.10
C GLY A 348 -6.81 16.14 -9.74
N TYR A 349 -5.80 15.28 -9.53
CA TYR A 349 -4.54 15.35 -10.26
C TYR A 349 -4.75 15.20 -11.77
N GLY A 350 -5.44 14.15 -12.21
CA GLY A 350 -5.70 13.92 -13.64
C GLY A 350 -6.43 15.07 -14.32
N LEU A 351 -7.43 15.66 -13.65
CA LEU A 351 -8.17 16.80 -14.18
C LEU A 351 -7.30 18.07 -14.28
N ARG A 352 -6.43 18.33 -13.29
CA ARG A 352 -5.51 19.48 -13.32
C ARG A 352 -4.45 19.35 -14.40
N GLU A 353 -3.98 18.14 -14.64
CA GLU A 353 -2.96 17.82 -15.66
C GLU A 353 -3.56 17.52 -17.05
N ASP A 354 -4.86 17.78 -17.24
CA ASP A 354 -5.60 17.57 -18.49
C ASP A 354 -5.53 16.13 -19.05
N VAL A 355 -5.51 15.14 -18.15
CA VAL A 355 -5.47 13.72 -18.49
C VAL A 355 -6.85 13.26 -18.92
N ARG A 356 -6.99 12.91 -20.20
CA ARG A 356 -8.28 12.48 -20.80
C ARG A 356 -9.01 11.40 -20.00
N ALA A 357 -8.28 10.37 -19.54
CA ALA A 357 -8.87 9.28 -18.77
C ALA A 357 -9.59 9.76 -17.50
N ALA A 358 -9.11 10.84 -16.87
CA ALA A 358 -9.76 11.40 -15.69
C ALA A 358 -11.13 12.00 -16.00
N TYR A 359 -11.29 12.65 -17.16
CA TYR A 359 -12.59 13.18 -17.58
C TYR A 359 -13.55 12.04 -17.96
N ASP A 360 -13.08 11.06 -18.74
CA ASP A 360 -13.88 9.89 -19.11
C ASP A 360 -14.43 9.19 -17.85
N VAL A 361 -13.56 8.90 -16.87
CA VAL A 361 -13.98 8.31 -15.58
C VAL A 361 -14.91 9.23 -14.80
N PHE A 362 -14.66 10.54 -14.77
CA PHE A 362 -15.50 11.50 -14.05
C PHE A 362 -16.95 11.50 -14.54
N LEU A 363 -17.13 11.34 -15.85
CA LEU A 363 -18.43 11.24 -16.49
C LEU A 363 -19.05 9.84 -16.32
N ASP A 364 -18.29 8.78 -16.64
CA ASP A 364 -18.76 7.39 -16.60
C ASP A 364 -19.21 6.97 -15.20
N MET A 365 -18.47 7.40 -14.17
CA MET A 365 -18.79 7.11 -12.77
C MET A 365 -19.82 8.08 -12.16
N ARG A 366 -20.34 9.03 -12.95
CA ARG A 366 -21.27 10.07 -12.51
C ARG A 366 -20.80 10.75 -11.21
N CYS A 367 -19.53 11.17 -11.17
CA CYS A 367 -18.87 11.65 -9.95
C CYS A 367 -19.63 12.78 -9.22
N LEU A 368 -20.23 13.74 -9.94
CA LEU A 368 -21.00 14.84 -9.33
C LEU A 368 -22.21 14.35 -8.54
N GLU A 369 -22.83 13.24 -8.94
CA GLU A 369 -23.97 12.65 -8.23
C GLU A 369 -23.55 11.88 -6.98
N VAL A 370 -22.34 11.33 -6.98
CA VAL A 370 -21.73 10.76 -5.77
C VAL A 370 -21.36 11.90 -4.82
N PHE A 371 -20.73 12.95 -5.34
CA PHE A 371 -20.24 14.09 -4.57
C PHE A 371 -21.37 14.96 -4.01
N SER A 372 -22.52 15.04 -4.67
CA SER A 372 -23.70 15.77 -4.19
C SER A 372 -24.24 15.24 -2.85
N ARG A 373 -23.90 14.00 -2.49
CA ARG A 373 -24.25 13.38 -1.21
C ARG A 373 -23.36 13.85 -0.05
N ILE A 374 -22.18 14.39 -0.37
CA ILE A 374 -21.13 14.80 0.56
C ILE A 374 -20.47 16.13 0.17
N PRO A 375 -21.24 17.19 -0.14
CA PRO A 375 -20.72 18.38 -0.82
C PRO A 375 -19.77 19.26 0.01
N PHE A 376 -19.52 18.92 1.28
CA PHE A 376 -18.65 19.65 2.21
C PHE A 376 -17.28 19.00 2.42
N HIS A 377 -17.01 17.92 1.68
CA HIS A 377 -15.76 17.21 1.80
C HIS A 377 -14.62 18.05 1.17
N PRO A 378 -13.58 18.46 1.93
CA PRO A 378 -12.61 19.45 1.47
C PRO A 378 -11.93 19.09 0.14
N ARG A 379 -11.58 17.81 -0.02
CA ARG A 379 -10.93 17.28 -1.24
C ARG A 379 -11.77 17.45 -2.52
N LEU A 380 -13.10 17.59 -2.42
CA LEU A 380 -13.97 17.75 -3.59
C LEU A 380 -13.81 19.11 -4.26
N VAL A 381 -13.47 20.16 -3.51
CA VAL A 381 -13.26 21.51 -4.06
C VAL A 381 -12.17 21.46 -5.12
N GLY A 382 -11.03 20.84 -4.78
CA GLY A 382 -9.90 20.68 -5.70
C GLY A 382 -10.26 19.88 -6.96
N VAL A 383 -11.06 18.82 -6.81
CA VAL A 383 -11.53 17.99 -7.93
C VAL A 383 -12.46 18.77 -8.85
N VAL A 384 -13.51 19.38 -8.29
CA VAL A 384 -14.52 20.12 -9.08
C VAL A 384 -13.91 21.35 -9.74
N LYS A 385 -13.00 22.05 -9.05
CA LYS A 385 -12.22 23.15 -9.63
C LYS A 385 -11.36 22.68 -10.79
N GLY A 386 -10.67 21.54 -10.64
CA GLY A 386 -9.90 20.91 -11.72
C GLY A 386 -10.79 20.61 -12.94
N TYR A 387 -11.95 20.00 -12.71
CA TYR A 387 -12.92 19.68 -13.77
C TYR A 387 -13.38 20.93 -14.53
N VAL A 388 -13.87 21.95 -13.81
CA VAL A 388 -14.37 23.21 -14.40
C VAL A 388 -13.28 23.92 -15.23
N ASN A 389 -12.08 24.05 -14.68
CA ASN A 389 -10.96 24.68 -15.39
C ASN A 389 -10.53 23.86 -16.62
N GLY A 390 -10.57 22.54 -16.50
CA GLY A 390 -10.33 21.59 -17.57
C GLY A 390 -11.25 21.76 -18.77
N LEU A 391 -12.56 21.93 -18.52
CA LEU A 391 -13.55 22.15 -19.58
C LEU A 391 -13.29 23.45 -20.36
N HIS A 392 -12.78 24.50 -19.70
CA HIS A 392 -12.33 25.72 -20.41
C HIS A 392 -11.15 25.44 -21.34
N GLY A 393 -10.24 24.52 -20.98
CA GLY A 393 -9.15 24.05 -21.83
C GLY A 393 -9.63 23.23 -23.02
N MET A 394 -10.56 22.30 -22.79
CA MET A 394 -11.14 21.41 -23.82
C MET A 394 -11.87 22.14 -24.94
N ALA A 395 -12.40 23.34 -24.65
CA ALA A 395 -13.04 24.23 -25.63
C ALA A 395 -12.18 24.47 -26.88
N ARG A 396 -10.86 24.32 -26.76
CA ARG A 396 -9.91 24.53 -27.85
C ARG A 396 -9.56 23.27 -28.63
N SER A 397 -9.76 22.07 -28.06
CA SER A 397 -9.20 20.82 -28.60
C SER A 397 -10.26 19.80 -29.03
N THR A 398 -11.39 19.68 -28.31
CA THR A 398 -12.35 18.57 -28.51
C THR A 398 -13.82 18.97 -28.31
N PRO A 399 -14.45 19.68 -29.26
CA PRO A 399 -15.79 20.27 -29.08
C PRO A 399 -16.91 19.25 -28.78
N VAL A 400 -16.86 18.05 -29.35
CA VAL A 400 -17.88 17.01 -29.17
C VAL A 400 -17.84 16.42 -27.75
N ILE A 401 -16.63 16.16 -27.25
CA ILE A 401 -16.42 15.63 -25.89
C ILE A 401 -16.82 16.69 -24.87
N LEU A 402 -16.40 17.94 -25.09
CA LEU A 402 -16.80 19.08 -24.26
C LEU A 402 -18.33 19.20 -24.14
N ALA A 403 -19.08 19.07 -25.24
CA ALA A 403 -20.54 19.18 -25.20
C ALA A 403 -21.17 18.17 -24.22
N GLN A 404 -20.69 16.92 -24.22
CA GLN A 404 -21.18 15.88 -23.31
C GLN A 404 -20.91 16.24 -21.84
N HIS A 405 -19.71 16.71 -21.54
CA HIS A 405 -19.35 17.14 -20.18
C HIS A 405 -20.12 18.37 -19.73
N LEU A 406 -20.36 19.33 -20.62
CA LEU A 406 -21.17 20.51 -20.33
C LEU A 406 -22.63 20.13 -20.07
N ASP A 407 -23.21 19.24 -20.87
CA ASP A 407 -24.57 18.78 -20.68
C ASP A 407 -24.74 18.01 -19.37
N TYR A 408 -23.75 17.19 -18.99
CA TYR A 408 -23.72 16.51 -17.69
C TYR A 408 -23.58 17.49 -16.52
N LEU A 409 -22.63 18.44 -16.59
CA LEU A 409 -22.40 19.45 -15.55
C LEU A 409 -23.63 20.35 -15.32
N HIS A 410 -24.33 20.71 -16.40
CA HIS A 410 -25.49 21.61 -16.36
C HIS A 410 -26.83 20.89 -16.15
N GLN A 411 -26.82 19.59 -15.84
CA GLN A 411 -27.99 18.98 -15.22
C GLN A 411 -28.27 19.69 -13.88
N LEU A 412 -29.55 19.95 -13.59
CA LEU A 412 -29.97 20.79 -12.47
C LEU A 412 -29.32 20.41 -11.13
N GLU A 413 -29.34 19.12 -10.80
CA GLU A 413 -28.78 18.58 -9.55
C GLU A 413 -27.26 18.67 -9.51
N ASN A 414 -26.59 18.42 -10.64
CA ASN A 414 -25.14 18.48 -10.76
C ASN A 414 -24.64 19.91 -10.63
N LEU A 415 -25.26 20.87 -11.34
CA LEU A 415 -24.88 22.27 -11.27
C LEU A 415 -25.08 22.81 -9.86
N ALA A 416 -26.21 22.49 -9.21
CA ALA A 416 -26.46 22.88 -7.83
C ALA A 416 -25.42 22.28 -6.87
N ALA A 417 -25.08 21.00 -7.01
CA ALA A 417 -24.05 20.36 -6.19
C ALA A 417 -22.66 20.98 -6.41
N THR A 418 -22.27 21.20 -7.66
CA THR A 418 -21.02 21.88 -8.04
C THR A 418 -20.95 23.28 -7.43
N CYS A 419 -22.04 24.07 -7.51
CA CYS A 419 -22.10 25.39 -6.89
C CYS A 419 -21.91 25.32 -5.38
N VAL A 420 -22.57 24.36 -4.70
CA VAL A 420 -22.39 24.18 -3.25
C VAL A 420 -20.96 23.78 -2.94
N ILE A 421 -20.39 22.80 -3.65
CA ILE A 421 -19.00 22.35 -3.43
C ILE A 421 -18.01 23.50 -3.62
N LEU A 422 -18.13 24.30 -4.68
CA LEU A 422 -17.23 25.44 -4.90
C LEU A 422 -17.46 26.62 -3.95
N ALA A 423 -18.68 26.75 -3.41
CA ALA A 423 -19.02 27.77 -2.42
C ALA A 423 -18.50 27.41 -1.01
N VAL A 424 -18.21 26.13 -0.77
CA VAL A 424 -17.58 25.62 0.44
C VAL A 424 -16.09 25.59 0.19
N ASN A 425 -15.32 26.20 1.09
CA ASN A 425 -13.92 26.42 0.79
C ASN A 425 -13.05 25.30 1.35
N ASP A 426 -11.88 25.12 0.74
CA ASP A 426 -10.84 24.27 1.33
C ASP A 426 -10.37 24.93 2.64
N TRP A 427 -10.31 24.16 3.72
CA TRP A 427 -9.89 24.62 5.04
C TRP A 427 -8.46 25.16 5.02
N GLU A 428 -7.68 24.84 3.98
CA GLU A 428 -6.31 25.28 3.76
C GLU A 428 -6.16 26.70 3.15
N ASN A 429 -6.90 27.67 3.68
CA ASN A 429 -6.49 29.08 3.66
C ASN A 429 -6.69 29.84 2.33
N VAL A 430 -7.73 29.52 1.56
CA VAL A 430 -8.12 30.38 0.43
C VAL A 430 -9.07 31.48 0.93
N GLY A 431 -8.80 32.75 0.64
CA GLY A 431 -9.71 33.85 1.01
C GLY A 431 -11.03 33.81 0.24
N THR A 432 -11.96 34.70 0.57
CA THR A 432 -13.24 34.88 -0.14
C THR A 432 -13.08 35.13 -1.65
N GLU A 433 -11.91 35.61 -2.09
CA GLU A 433 -11.58 35.76 -3.52
C GLU A 433 -11.48 34.43 -4.28
N GLY A 434 -11.05 33.34 -3.63
CA GLY A 434 -10.99 32.04 -4.31
C GLY A 434 -12.38 31.51 -4.65
N VAL A 435 -13.31 31.60 -3.70
CA VAL A 435 -14.73 31.25 -3.91
C VAL A 435 -15.32 32.04 -5.07
N LYS A 436 -15.05 33.36 -5.11
CA LYS A 436 -15.49 34.22 -6.21
C LYS A 436 -14.93 33.78 -7.56
N MET A 437 -13.63 33.51 -7.64
CA MET A 437 -13.01 33.04 -8.88
C MET A 437 -13.59 31.70 -9.34
N ASP A 438 -13.73 30.74 -8.42
CA ASP A 438 -14.17 29.39 -8.76
C ASP A 438 -15.65 29.39 -9.21
N VAL A 439 -16.52 30.14 -8.54
CA VAL A 439 -17.92 30.33 -8.96
C VAL A 439 -18.01 31.05 -10.30
N MET A 440 -17.21 32.10 -10.52
CA MET A 440 -17.19 32.80 -11.81
C MET A 440 -16.70 31.93 -12.96
N SER A 441 -15.66 31.11 -12.74
CA SER A 441 -15.19 30.14 -13.73
C SER A 441 -16.29 29.16 -14.14
N LEU A 442 -17.11 28.69 -13.18
CA LEU A 442 -18.26 27.83 -13.48
C LEU A 442 -19.32 28.57 -14.32
N VAL A 443 -19.69 29.80 -13.93
CA VAL A 443 -20.67 30.62 -14.67
C VAL A 443 -20.25 30.85 -16.12
N GLN A 444 -18.96 31.06 -16.36
CA GLN A 444 -18.41 31.32 -17.69
C GLN A 444 -18.54 30.14 -18.66
N LEU A 445 -18.75 28.90 -18.19
CA LEU A 445 -18.95 27.74 -19.07
C LEU A 445 -20.30 27.80 -19.81
N ARG A 446 -21.37 28.24 -19.14
CA ARG A 446 -22.70 28.45 -19.74
C ARG A 446 -23.48 29.56 -19.02
N PRO A 447 -23.18 30.84 -19.32
CA PRO A 447 -23.78 31.98 -18.62
C PRO A 447 -25.30 32.05 -18.69
N TRP A 448 -25.89 31.50 -19.76
CA TRP A 448 -27.33 31.60 -20.05
C TRP A 448 -28.13 30.38 -19.60
N ASP A 449 -27.56 29.52 -18.77
CA ASP A 449 -28.25 28.31 -18.33
C ASP A 449 -29.48 28.63 -17.44
N PRO A 450 -30.68 28.09 -17.74
CA PRO A 450 -31.88 28.36 -16.95
C PRO A 450 -31.84 27.76 -15.55
N ALA A 451 -30.86 26.91 -15.20
CA ALA A 451 -30.71 26.34 -13.86
C ALA A 451 -30.15 27.33 -12.82
N TRP A 452 -29.51 28.43 -13.26
CA TRP A 452 -28.86 29.41 -12.35
C TRP A 452 -29.74 29.97 -11.23
N PRO A 453 -31.03 30.33 -11.45
CA PRO A 453 -31.93 30.71 -10.37
C PRO A 453 -32.08 29.63 -9.29
N VAL A 454 -32.23 28.36 -9.70
CA VAL A 454 -32.39 27.25 -8.76
C VAL A 454 -31.11 27.00 -7.96
N CYS A 455 -29.93 27.13 -8.58
CA CYS A 455 -28.66 27.04 -7.87
C CYS A 455 -28.51 28.13 -6.80
N ARG A 456 -28.95 29.36 -7.09
CA ARG A 456 -28.96 30.46 -6.11
C ARG A 456 -29.89 30.18 -4.95
N ASP A 457 -31.11 29.70 -5.23
CA ASP A 457 -32.06 29.35 -4.18
C ASP A 457 -31.53 28.21 -3.31
N ARG A 458 -30.88 27.21 -3.93
CA ARG A 458 -30.23 26.12 -3.19
C ARG A 458 -29.12 26.61 -2.27
N LEU A 459 -28.29 27.55 -2.71
CA LEU A 459 -27.26 28.16 -1.85
C LEU A 459 -27.88 28.93 -0.67
N ARG A 460 -29.02 29.60 -0.89
CA ARG A 460 -29.77 30.27 0.19
C ARG A 460 -30.33 29.26 1.20
N ASP A 461 -30.95 28.19 0.74
CA ASP A 461 -31.43 27.12 1.63
C ASP A 461 -30.29 26.53 2.47
N VAL A 462 -29.13 26.32 1.84
CA VAL A 462 -27.93 25.77 2.48
C VAL A 462 -27.38 26.70 3.54
N VAL A 463 -27.26 28.01 3.27
CA VAL A 463 -26.70 28.96 4.24
C VAL A 463 -27.60 29.17 5.45
N GLU A 464 -28.90 28.93 5.32
CA GLU A 464 -29.90 29.06 6.39
C GLU A 464 -30.08 27.78 7.22
N SER A 465 -29.60 26.63 6.74
CA SER A 465 -29.87 25.34 7.38
C SER A 465 -28.85 24.98 8.47
N ASP A 466 -29.24 25.12 9.75
CA ASP A 466 -28.43 24.67 10.89
C ASP A 466 -28.22 23.15 10.89
N GLN A 467 -29.25 22.39 10.51
CA GLN A 467 -29.20 20.92 10.43
C GLN A 467 -28.08 20.47 9.47
N PHE A 468 -27.94 21.18 8.36
CA PHE A 468 -26.99 20.88 7.31
C PHE A 468 -25.53 21.11 7.73
N PHE A 469 -25.26 22.14 8.53
CA PHE A 469 -23.93 22.32 9.16
C PHE A 469 -23.70 21.37 10.34
N SER A 470 -24.75 21.02 11.10
CA SER A 470 -24.64 20.12 12.26
C SER A 470 -24.32 18.67 11.87
N SER A 471 -24.65 18.25 10.64
CA SER A 471 -24.22 16.96 10.09
C SER A 471 -22.73 16.92 9.71
N ARG A 472 -22.01 18.04 9.80
CA ARG A 472 -20.61 18.13 9.39
C ARG A 472 -19.68 17.74 10.52
N ARG A 473 -18.62 17.03 10.16
CA ARG A 473 -17.54 16.67 11.07
C ARG A 473 -16.17 16.85 10.40
N ARG A 474 -15.18 17.26 11.18
CA ARG A 474 -13.77 17.36 10.78
C ARG A 474 -13.04 16.07 11.15
N SER A 475 -12.07 15.68 10.32
CA SER A 475 -11.07 14.70 10.72
C SER A 475 -10.00 15.41 11.56
N GLY A 476 -9.83 15.02 12.82
CA GLY A 476 -8.72 15.49 13.67
C GLY A 476 -7.38 14.87 13.26
N HIS A 477 -6.26 15.41 13.76
CA HIS A 477 -4.93 14.82 13.54
C HIS A 477 -4.77 13.40 14.09
N ASP A 478 -5.56 13.04 15.12
CA ASP A 478 -5.67 11.68 15.65
C ASP A 478 -6.92 10.95 15.14
N ALA A 479 -7.48 11.45 14.02
CA ALA A 479 -8.69 10.94 13.39
C ALA A 479 -9.93 10.83 14.30
N GLU A 480 -9.96 11.62 15.38
CA GLU A 480 -11.20 11.95 16.07
C GLU A 480 -12.08 12.81 15.15
N ILE A 481 -13.29 12.31 14.91
CA ILE A 481 -14.27 12.96 14.07
C ILE A 481 -15.06 13.94 14.93
N LEU A 482 -14.66 15.20 14.88
CA LEU A 482 -15.24 16.25 15.73
C LEU A 482 -16.27 17.06 14.95
N PRO A 483 -17.40 17.46 15.56
CA PRO A 483 -18.30 18.42 14.92
C PRO A 483 -17.53 19.71 14.61
N LEU A 484 -17.97 20.44 13.58
CA LEU A 484 -17.42 21.77 13.33
C LEU A 484 -17.60 22.67 14.55
N THR A 485 -16.61 23.52 14.75
CA THR A 485 -16.70 24.65 15.66
C THR A 485 -17.60 25.74 15.06
N GLU A 486 -18.18 26.57 15.92
CA GLU A 486 -19.03 27.70 15.50
C GLU A 486 -18.30 28.63 14.52
N ASN A 487 -16.99 28.84 14.73
CA ASN A 487 -16.16 29.67 13.85
C ASN A 487 -16.03 29.09 12.44
N GLU A 488 -15.89 27.77 12.33
CA GLU A 488 -15.82 27.07 11.03
C GLU A 488 -17.17 27.11 10.32
N ILE A 489 -18.27 26.92 11.05
CA ILE A 489 -19.62 27.05 10.48
C ILE A 489 -19.82 28.47 9.93
N GLU A 490 -19.45 29.50 10.69
CA GLU A 490 -19.63 30.89 10.25
C GLU A 490 -18.72 31.26 9.08
N LEU A 491 -17.50 30.71 9.04
CA LEU A 491 -16.60 30.85 7.88
C LEU A 491 -17.26 30.31 6.61
N GLU A 492 -17.93 29.17 6.70
CA GLU A 492 -18.53 28.50 5.56
C GLU A 492 -19.81 29.19 5.12
N ARG A 493 -20.62 29.65 6.07
CA ARG A 493 -21.73 30.55 5.76
C ARG A 493 -21.27 31.81 5.05
N ARG A 494 -20.16 32.40 5.51
CA ARG A 494 -19.55 33.56 4.84
C ARG A 494 -19.15 33.23 3.40
N ASN A 495 -18.53 32.08 3.14
CA ASN A 495 -18.15 31.67 1.79
C ASN A 495 -19.38 31.48 0.89
N ILE A 496 -20.43 30.84 1.39
CA ILE A 496 -21.69 30.67 0.65
C ILE A 496 -22.36 32.02 0.37
N ARG A 497 -22.37 32.95 1.33
CA ARG A 497 -22.88 34.32 1.10
C ARG A 497 -22.10 35.06 0.01
N VAL A 498 -20.78 34.83 -0.08
CA VAL A 498 -19.96 35.38 -1.17
C VAL A 498 -20.34 34.77 -2.51
N ALA A 499 -20.52 33.45 -2.59
CA ALA A 499 -20.98 32.79 -3.81
C ALA A 499 -22.34 33.35 -4.29
N ILE A 500 -23.30 33.53 -3.36
CA ILE A 500 -24.61 34.12 -3.65
C ILE A 500 -24.46 35.55 -4.17
N SER A 501 -23.66 36.39 -3.51
CA SER A 501 -23.50 37.80 -3.91
C SER A 501 -22.85 37.94 -5.28
N VAL A 502 -21.89 37.07 -5.61
CA VAL A 502 -21.26 37.02 -6.93
C VAL A 502 -22.27 36.66 -8.01
N LEU A 503 -23.10 35.63 -7.79
CA LEU A 503 -24.15 35.25 -8.73
C LEU A 503 -25.21 36.34 -8.88
N ASP A 504 -25.66 36.94 -7.78
CA ASP A 504 -26.65 38.02 -7.82
C ASP A 504 -26.12 39.27 -8.54
N ALA A 505 -24.87 39.65 -8.31
CA ALA A 505 -24.23 40.78 -8.99
C ALA A 505 -24.11 40.53 -10.50
N TYR A 506 -23.70 39.31 -10.90
CA TYR A 506 -23.56 38.92 -12.30
C TYR A 506 -24.90 38.99 -13.05
N PHE A 507 -25.95 38.36 -12.51
CA PHE A 507 -27.25 38.25 -13.18
C PHE A 507 -28.12 39.51 -13.05
N SER A 508 -27.87 40.37 -12.06
CA SER A 508 -28.58 41.66 -11.93
C SER A 508 -27.93 42.78 -12.74
N GLY A 509 -26.88 42.49 -13.53
CA GLY A 509 -26.16 43.48 -14.33
C GLY A 509 -25.49 44.59 -13.52
N SER A 510 -25.29 44.38 -12.22
CA SER A 510 -24.83 45.38 -11.25
C SER A 510 -23.31 45.31 -10.99
N SER A 511 -22.58 44.57 -11.81
CA SER A 511 -21.19 44.22 -11.54
C SER A 511 -20.17 45.20 -12.14
N GLU A 512 -19.25 45.70 -11.30
CA GLU A 512 -17.96 46.30 -11.72
C GLU A 512 -16.98 45.25 -12.28
N LEU A 513 -17.33 43.95 -12.26
CA LEU A 513 -16.55 42.89 -12.92
C LEU A 513 -16.97 42.83 -14.39
N SER A 514 -16.43 43.74 -15.20
CA SER A 514 -16.51 43.60 -16.65
C SER A 514 -15.83 42.28 -17.09
N PRO A 515 -16.29 41.63 -18.17
CA PRO A 515 -15.64 40.43 -18.72
C PRO A 515 -14.22 40.69 -19.27
N GLU A 516 -13.71 41.92 -19.20
CA GLU A 516 -12.55 42.35 -19.99
C GLU A 516 -11.19 41.99 -19.39
N THR A 517 -11.12 41.48 -18.16
CA THR A 517 -9.82 41.22 -17.51
C THR A 517 -9.44 39.75 -17.40
N ILE A 518 -10.28 38.80 -17.81
CA ILE A 518 -9.92 37.36 -17.84
C ILE A 518 -10.44 36.72 -19.14
N GLY A 519 -9.57 36.68 -20.16
CA GLY A 519 -9.68 35.72 -21.28
C GLY A 519 -10.87 35.90 -22.24
N THR A 520 -11.05 37.10 -22.80
CA THR A 520 -12.12 37.43 -23.79
C THR A 520 -12.12 36.58 -25.07
N GLU A 521 -11.07 35.82 -25.38
CA GLU A 521 -11.07 34.93 -26.55
C GLU A 521 -11.71 33.55 -26.33
N SER A 522 -11.78 33.03 -25.10
CA SER A 522 -12.34 31.69 -24.83
C SER A 522 -13.88 31.70 -24.68
N GLY A 523 -14.44 32.69 -23.98
CA GLY A 523 -15.90 32.76 -23.72
C GLY A 523 -16.74 33.09 -24.97
N ALA A 524 -16.23 33.93 -25.87
CA ALA A 524 -16.92 34.28 -27.11
C ALA A 524 -17.03 33.08 -28.07
N ARG A 525 -16.00 32.22 -28.13
CA ARG A 525 -15.99 31.03 -29.00
C ARG A 525 -16.80 29.85 -28.44
N LEU A 526 -16.88 29.71 -27.12
CA LEU A 526 -17.79 28.75 -26.48
C LEU A 526 -19.26 29.04 -26.81
N CYS A 527 -19.65 30.33 -26.88
CA CYS A 527 -20.99 30.73 -27.30
C CYS A 527 -21.29 30.41 -28.78
N GLU A 528 -20.27 30.41 -29.66
CA GLU A 528 -20.43 30.10 -31.09
C GLU A 528 -20.51 28.59 -31.38
N LEU A 529 -19.93 27.74 -30.54
CA LEU A 529 -19.91 26.29 -30.74
C LEU A 529 -21.19 25.57 -30.24
N VAL A 530 -22.02 26.22 -29.42
CA VAL A 530 -23.12 25.57 -28.67
C VAL A 530 -24.53 26.03 -29.10
N LEU A 531 -24.68 26.92 -30.09
CA LEU A 531 -26.02 27.36 -30.54
C LEU A 531 -26.20 27.29 -32.07
N PRO A 532 -27.29 26.67 -32.60
CA PRO A 532 -27.83 27.05 -33.89
C PRO A 532 -28.51 28.42 -33.74
N ALA A 533 -28.09 29.38 -34.56
CA ALA A 533 -28.55 30.76 -34.50
C ALA A 533 -30.09 30.90 -34.45
N PRO A 534 -30.66 31.77 -33.60
CA PRO A 534 -32.09 32.06 -33.63
C PRO A 534 -32.42 32.85 -34.90
N ARG A 535 -33.34 32.32 -35.71
CA ARG A 535 -33.91 33.05 -36.85
C ARG A 535 -34.61 34.30 -36.32
N ARG A 536 -34.06 35.48 -36.62
CA ARG A 536 -34.79 36.75 -36.52
C ARG A 536 -35.98 36.70 -37.48
N THR A 537 -37.19 36.67 -36.94
CA THR A 537 -38.41 37.03 -37.67
C THR A 537 -38.57 38.54 -37.61
N ASP A 538 -38.08 39.22 -38.64
CA ASP A 538 -38.45 40.61 -38.94
C ASP A 538 -39.23 40.62 -40.26
N THR A 539 -40.56 40.65 -40.18
CA THR A 539 -41.40 41.19 -41.25
C THR A 539 -42.44 42.11 -40.64
N VAL A 540 -42.13 43.39 -40.73
CA VAL A 540 -43.05 44.53 -40.59
C VAL A 540 -43.94 44.54 -41.83
N GLU A 541 -45.21 44.17 -41.69
CA GLU A 541 -46.22 44.49 -42.71
C GLU A 541 -46.73 45.92 -42.48
N ARG A 542 -46.28 46.84 -43.35
CA ARG A 542 -46.96 48.12 -43.58
C ARG A 542 -48.19 47.88 -44.43
N GLY A 543 -49.34 48.32 -43.92
CA GLY A 543 -50.58 48.37 -44.67
C GLY A 543 -50.49 49.24 -45.92
N SER A 544 -51.15 48.79 -46.98
CA SER A 544 -51.59 49.61 -48.10
C SER A 544 -53.07 49.34 -48.33
N MET A 545 -53.82 50.45 -48.38
CA MET A 545 -55.25 50.56 -48.56
C MET A 545 -55.76 49.88 -49.84
N ILE A 546 -56.96 49.31 -49.71
CA ILE A 546 -57.91 49.04 -50.78
C ILE A 546 -58.68 50.35 -51.04
N GLU A 547 -58.86 50.74 -52.30
CA GLU A 547 -60.20 50.97 -52.87
C GLU A 547 -60.15 51.30 -54.38
N GLN A 548 -60.96 50.52 -55.10
CA GLN A 548 -61.80 50.83 -56.29
C GLN A 548 -61.23 51.63 -57.46
#